data_AF-A0A848VUY9-F1
#
_entry.id   AF-A0A848VUY9-F1
#
_cell.length_a   1.000
_cell.length_b   1.000
_cell.length_c   1.000
_cell.angle_alpha   90.00
_cell.angle_beta   90.00
_cell.angle_gamma   90.00
#
_symmetry.space_group_name_H-M   'P 1'
#
loop_
_entity.id
_entity.type
_entity.pdbx_description
1 polymer ?
#
loop_
_entity_poly.entity_id
_entity_poly.type
_entity_poly.pdbx_seq_one_letter_code
_entity_poly.pdbx_strand_id
1 'polypeptide(L)'
;MSKNQIDLSGVAIWKGVLPAPDQSLIVDGIRNLAKHAPFRQYETPGGRKMSVRMTAAGQLGWVTDRSGYRYVPRQPDGAAWPPIPDT
;
A
#
# COMPACT_ATOMS: atom_id res chain seq x y z
N MET A 1 13.62 -8.19 27.60
CA MET A 1 12.73 -8.39 26.42
C MET A 1 11.78 -7.22 26.37
N SER A 2 11.78 -6.44 25.27
CA SER A 2 10.84 -5.32 25.09
C SER A 2 9.41 -5.85 25.17
N LYS A 3 8.56 -5.28 26.04
CA LYS A 3 7.21 -5.78 26.36
C LYS A 3 6.21 -5.78 25.18
N ASN A 4 6.63 -5.38 23.98
CA ASN A 4 5.76 -5.14 22.83
C ASN A 4 6.07 -5.98 21.57
N GLN A 5 6.98 -6.94 21.64
CA GLN A 5 7.27 -7.83 20.51
C GLN A 5 6.69 -9.23 20.77
N ILE A 6 5.91 -9.75 19.82
CA ILE A 6 5.44 -11.14 19.79
C ILE A 6 6.19 -11.83 18.65
N ASP A 7 6.82 -12.97 18.93
CA ASP A 7 7.28 -13.87 17.87
C ASP A 7 6.18 -14.90 17.57
N LEU A 8 5.83 -15.03 16.29
CA LEU A 8 4.89 -16.02 15.79
C LEU A 8 5.59 -16.85 14.72
N SER A 9 6.27 -17.92 15.15
CA SER A 9 7.00 -18.84 14.26
C SER A 9 8.00 -18.11 13.35
N GLY A 10 8.75 -17.15 13.90
CA GLY A 10 9.70 -16.33 13.15
C GLY A 10 9.12 -15.04 12.55
N VAL A 11 7.82 -14.77 12.74
CA VAL A 11 7.20 -13.48 12.40
C VAL A 11 7.16 -12.58 13.62
N ALA A 12 7.94 -11.50 13.60
CA ALA A 12 7.93 -10.50 14.66
C ALA A 12 6.77 -9.50 14.50
N ILE A 13 5.87 -9.46 15.49
CA ILE A 13 4.78 -8.49 15.59
C ILE A 13 5.16 -7.44 16.64
N TRP A 14 5.35 -6.20 16.19
CA TRP A 14 5.73 -5.06 17.04
C TRP A 14 4.51 -4.21 17.37
N LYS A 15 3.93 -4.43 18.56
CA LYS A 15 2.75 -3.69 19.02
C LYS A 15 3.10 -2.25 19.37
N GLY A 16 2.33 -1.30 18.86
CA GLY A 16 2.50 0.12 19.18
C GLY A 16 3.85 0.69 18.72
N VAL A 17 4.47 0.09 17.69
CA VAL A 17 5.78 0.52 17.19
C VAL A 17 5.77 1.92 16.56
N LEU A 18 4.62 2.35 16.05
CA LEU A 18 4.41 3.69 15.50
C LEU A 18 3.70 4.57 16.54
N PRO A 19 4.36 5.58 17.13
CA PRO A 19 3.73 6.61 17.93
C PRO A 19 2.69 7.41 17.13
N ALA A 20 1.74 8.05 17.83
CA ALA A 20 0.67 8.81 17.18
C ALA A 20 1.16 9.94 16.23
N PRO A 21 2.24 10.69 16.54
CA PRO A 21 2.80 11.67 15.60
C PRO A 21 3.24 11.04 14.27
N ASP A 22 3.97 9.93 14.33
CA ASP A 22 4.48 9.22 13.16
C ASP A 22 3.34 8.63 12.32
N GLN A 23 2.31 8.08 12.98
CA GLN A 23 1.10 7.63 12.29
C GLN A 23 0.44 8.77 11.48
N SER A 24 0.43 9.99 12.04
CA SER A 24 -0.17 11.15 11.39
C SER A 24 0.64 11.59 10.17
N LEU A 25 1.98 11.58 10.27
CA LEU A 25 2.89 11.86 9.15
C LEU A 25 2.69 10.87 8.00
N ILE A 26 2.62 9.57 8.30
CA ILE A 26 2.38 8.52 7.31
C ILE A 26 1.03 8.74 6.61
N VAL A 27 -0.03 9.04 7.38
CA VAL A 27 -1.36 9.29 6.81
C VAL A 27 -1.36 10.49 5.87
N ASP A 28 -0.66 11.58 6.23
CA ASP A 28 -0.57 12.76 5.38
C ASP A 28 0.29 12.52 4.13
N GLY A 29 1.38 11.74 4.25
CA GLY A 29 2.16 11.25 3.13
C GLY A 29 1.30 10.46 2.13
N ILE A 30 0.48 9.53 2.63
CA ILE A 30 -0.45 8.75 1.80
C ILE A 30 -1.51 9.64 1.15
N ARG A 31 -2.06 10.64 1.85
CA ARG A 31 -3.04 11.58 1.28
C ARG A 31 -2.43 12.42 0.15
N ASN A 32 -1.18 12.85 0.30
CA ASN A 32 -0.47 13.58 -0.74
C ASN A 32 -0.15 12.69 -1.95
N LEU A 33 0.24 11.44 -1.69
CA LEU A 33 0.42 10.43 -2.72
C LEU A 33 -0.88 10.20 -3.52
N ALA A 34 -2.01 10.09 -2.83
CA ALA A 34 -3.31 9.82 -3.44
C ALA A 34 -3.80 10.92 -4.41
N LYS A 35 -3.22 12.12 -4.36
CA LYS A 35 -3.46 13.18 -5.34
C LYS A 35 -2.87 12.84 -6.72
N HIS A 36 -1.79 12.06 -6.75
CA HIS A 36 -1.05 11.70 -7.98
C HIS A 36 -1.28 10.23 -8.39
N ALA A 37 -1.58 9.36 -7.43
CA ALA A 37 -2.01 7.99 -7.66
C ALA A 37 -3.28 7.70 -6.86
N PRO A 38 -4.47 8.06 -7.39
CA PRO A 38 -5.72 7.88 -6.68
C PRO A 38 -6.00 6.41 -6.33
N PHE A 39 -6.66 6.20 -5.19
CA PHE A 39 -7.16 4.89 -4.80
C PHE A 39 -8.17 4.35 -5.82
N ARG A 40 -7.92 3.14 -6.33
CA ARG A 40 -8.79 2.46 -7.31
C ARG A 40 -9.37 1.18 -6.72
N GLN A 41 -10.58 0.85 -7.14
CA GLN A 41 -11.19 -0.44 -6.85
C GLN A 41 -10.82 -1.41 -7.98
N TYR A 42 -10.07 -2.45 -7.66
CA TYR A 42 -9.62 -3.44 -8.64
C TYR A 42 -10.55 -4.66 -8.68
N GLU A 43 -10.38 -5.48 -9.73
CA GLU A 43 -11.04 -6.77 -9.87
C GLU A 43 -10.06 -7.91 -9.59
N THR A 44 -10.51 -8.95 -8.91
CA THR A 44 -9.75 -10.19 -8.81
C THR A 44 -9.74 -10.90 -10.17
N PRO A 45 -8.84 -11.88 -10.38
CA PRO A 45 -8.81 -12.66 -11.62
C PRO A 45 -10.13 -13.37 -11.92
N GLY A 46 -10.89 -13.73 -10.86
CA GLY A 46 -12.24 -14.27 -10.97
C GLY A 46 -13.34 -13.26 -11.33
N GLY A 47 -13.00 -12.00 -11.61
CA GLY A 47 -13.93 -10.94 -12.01
C GLY A 47 -14.73 -10.32 -10.85
N ARG A 48 -14.34 -10.56 -9.59
CA ARG A 48 -15.01 -9.94 -8.43
C ARG A 48 -14.35 -8.61 -8.11
N LYS A 49 -15.15 -7.55 -7.98
CA LYS A 49 -14.65 -6.26 -7.46
C LYS A 49 -14.23 -6.40 -6.00
N MET A 50 -13.05 -5.90 -5.66
CA MET A 50 -12.56 -5.86 -4.29
C MET A 50 -13.33 -4.83 -3.48
N SER A 51 -13.60 -5.09 -2.20
CA SER A 51 -14.16 -4.06 -1.29
C SER A 51 -13.12 -3.01 -0.91
N VAL A 52 -11.84 -3.40 -0.91
CA VAL A 52 -10.69 -2.52 -0.65
C VAL A 52 -10.36 -1.72 -1.90
N ARG A 53 -10.07 -0.43 -1.72
CA ARG A 53 -9.44 0.41 -2.74
C ARG A 53 -7.93 0.45 -2.49
N MET A 54 -7.14 0.38 -3.55
CA MET A 54 -5.69 0.30 -3.46
C MET A 54 -5.01 1.36 -4.32
N THR A 55 -3.82 1.78 -3.91
CA THR A 55 -2.86 2.56 -4.68
C THR A 55 -1.44 2.04 -4.37
N ALA A 56 -0.43 2.56 -5.04
CA ALA A 56 0.97 2.17 -4.83
C ALA A 56 1.93 3.35 -4.98
N ALA A 57 3.16 3.14 -4.52
CA ALA A 57 4.28 4.08 -4.54
C ALA A 57 5.57 3.34 -4.94
N GLY A 58 6.52 4.04 -5.55
CA GLY A 58 7.83 3.50 -5.93
C GLY A 58 7.91 3.13 -7.41
N GLN A 59 8.88 2.29 -7.77
CA GLN A 59 9.10 1.93 -9.17
C GLN A 59 8.00 1.03 -9.75
N LEU A 60 7.29 0.29 -8.89
CA LEU A 60 6.29 -0.69 -9.27
C LEU A 60 5.08 -0.60 -8.34
N GLY A 61 3.89 -0.75 -8.92
CA GLY A 61 2.64 -0.90 -8.19
C GLY A 61 2.02 -2.26 -8.43
N TRP A 62 1.49 -2.86 -7.37
CA TRP A 62 0.72 -4.10 -7.48
C TRP A 62 -0.67 -3.79 -8.03
N VAL A 63 -1.10 -4.54 -9.03
CA VAL A 63 -2.42 -4.43 -9.65
C VAL A 63 -3.04 -5.80 -9.85
N THR A 64 -4.37 -5.83 -9.91
CA THR A 64 -5.15 -7.03 -10.22
C THR A 64 -6.27 -6.69 -11.18
N ASP A 65 -6.51 -7.60 -12.11
CA ASP A 65 -7.67 -7.63 -12.99
C ASP A 65 -7.90 -9.07 -13.45
N ARG A 66 -8.76 -9.24 -14.47
CA ARG A 66 -9.05 -10.56 -15.07
C ARG A 66 -7.82 -11.27 -15.63
N SER A 67 -6.72 -10.56 -15.89
CA SER A 67 -5.47 -11.12 -16.40
C SER A 67 -4.55 -11.65 -15.31
N GLY A 68 -4.89 -11.47 -14.02
CA GLY A 68 -4.07 -11.94 -12.90
C GLY A 68 -3.50 -10.82 -12.04
N TYR A 69 -2.60 -11.22 -11.14
CA TYR A 69 -1.86 -10.35 -10.23
C TYR A 69 -0.50 -10.02 -10.82
N ARG A 70 -0.08 -8.75 -10.74
CA ARG A 70 1.23 -8.33 -11.29
C ARG A 70 1.72 -7.02 -10.70
N TYR A 71 3.02 -6.81 -10.78
CA TYR A 71 3.66 -5.51 -10.57
C TYR A 71 3.83 -4.80 -11.91
N VAL A 72 3.45 -3.52 -11.98
CA VAL A 72 3.53 -2.71 -13.19
C VAL A 72 4.24 -1.38 -12.89
N PRO A 73 5.04 -0.83 -13.83
CA PRO A 73 5.74 0.43 -13.62
C PRO A 73 4.85 1.66 -13.76
N ARG A 74 3.62 1.47 -14.26
CA ARG A 74 2.68 2.54 -14.57
C ARG A 74 1.31 2.24 -14.03
N GLN A 75 0.60 3.31 -13.68
CA GLN A 75 -0.80 3.32 -13.33
C GLN A 75 -1.68 2.91 -14.54
N PRO A 76 -2.94 2.53 -14.32
CA PRO A 76 -3.88 2.21 -15.41
C PRO A 76 -4.11 3.35 -16.41
N ASP A 77 -3.91 4.60 -16.01
CA ASP A 77 -3.98 5.78 -16.88
C ASP A 77 -2.66 6.11 -17.62
N GLY A 78 -1.61 5.30 -17.41
CA GLY A 78 -0.30 5.43 -18.04
C GLY A 78 0.72 6.30 -17.26
N ALA A 79 0.30 6.99 -16.19
CA ALA A 79 1.21 7.76 -15.35
C ALA A 79 2.20 6.84 -14.60
N ALA A 80 3.39 7.35 -14.27
CA ALA A 80 4.27 6.65 -13.35
C ALA A 80 3.67 6.63 -11.93
N TRP A 81 4.07 5.66 -11.11
CA TRP A 81 3.78 5.71 -9.68
C TRP A 81 4.62 6.81 -9.02
N PRO A 82 4.06 7.56 -8.06
CA PRO A 82 4.83 8.52 -7.28
C PRO A 82 5.89 7.80 -6.43
N PRO A 83 7.00 8.46 -6.05
CA PRO A 83 8.01 7.86 -5.20
C PRO A 83 7.43 7.46 -3.83
N ILE A 84 8.09 6.51 -3.16
CA ILE A 84 7.80 6.20 -1.76
C ILE A 84 8.10 7.46 -0.92
N PRO A 85 7.17 7.96 -0.10
CA PRO A 85 7.43 9.12 0.75
C PRO A 85 8.51 8.85 1.80
N ASP A 86 9.33 9.86 2.10
CA ASP A 86 10.34 9.84 3.19
C ASP A 86 9.74 10.21 4.57
N THR A 87 8.42 10.41 4.64
CA THR A 87 7.67 10.85 5.82
C THR A 87 7.43 9.75 6.83
#